data_AF-A0A538QM31-F1
#
_entry.id   AF-A0A538QM31-F1
#
_cell.length_a   1.000
_cell.length_b   1.000
_cell.length_c   1.000
_cell.angle_alpha   90.00
_cell.angle_beta   90.00
_cell.angle_gamma   90.00
#
_symmetry.space_group_name_H-M   'P 1'
#
loop_
_entity.id
_entity.type
_entity.pdbx_description
1 polymer ?
#
loop_
_entity_poly.entity_id
_entity_poly.type
_entity_poly.pdbx_seq_one_letter_code
_entity_poly.pdbx_strand_id
1 'polypeptide(L)' 'MMTIPEIHWGPMIAALVYATMGLVIFGVAFVVVDRLTPYHLWREIIDEKNSALAIVVGAVAVGISIIVASAIR' A
#
# COMPACT_ATOMS: atom_id res chain seq x y z
N MET A 1 -34.01 18.57 -7.65
CA MET A 1 -33.49 18.20 -8.99
C MET A 1 -32.00 17.98 -8.82
N MET A 2 -31.54 16.72 -8.80
CA MET A 2 -30.11 16.39 -8.66
C MET A 2 -29.39 16.84 -9.93
N THR A 3 -28.63 17.94 -9.84
CA THR A 3 -27.69 18.33 -10.89
C THR A 3 -26.54 17.34 -10.89
N ILE A 4 -26.32 16.70 -12.04
CA ILE A 4 -25.16 15.86 -12.32
C ILE A 4 -23.91 16.67 -11.94
N PRO A 5 -22.95 16.12 -11.18
CA PRO A 5 -21.73 16.84 -10.88
C PRO A 5 -21.06 17.19 -12.20
N GLU A 6 -20.82 18.48 -12.46
CA GLU A 6 -19.87 18.87 -13.48
C GLU A 6 -18.57 18.15 -13.14
N ILE A 7 -18.17 17.18 -13.98
CA ILE A 7 -16.91 16.49 -13.77
C ILE A 7 -15.86 17.58 -13.90
N HIS A 8 -15.21 17.93 -12.81
CA HIS A 8 -14.06 18.81 -12.87
C HIS A 8 -12.87 17.89 -13.21
N TRP A 9 -12.50 17.81 -14.49
CA TRP A 9 -11.41 16.92 -14.95
C TRP A 9 -10.08 17.18 -14.23
N GLY A 10 -9.84 18.43 -13.81
CA GLY A 10 -8.65 18.82 -13.03
C GLY A 10 -8.46 18.00 -11.74
N PRO A 11 -9.40 18.05 -10.78
CA PRO A 11 -9.28 17.27 -9.54
C PRO A 11 -9.32 15.74 -9.74
N MET A 12 -9.99 15.22 -10.77
CA MET A 12 -9.96 13.77 -11.05
C MET A 12 -8.56 13.30 -11.48
N ILE A 13 -7.89 14.05 -12.35
CA ILE A 13 -6.52 13.73 -12.79
C ILE A 13 -5.56 13.84 -11.60
N ALA A 14 -5.70 14.88 -10.78
CA ALA A 14 -4.90 15.02 -9.57
C ALA A 14 -5.09 13.82 -8.62
N ALA A 15 -6.35 13.42 -8.36
CA ALA A 15 -6.66 12.25 -7.53
C ALA A 15 -6.04 10.95 -8.08
N LEU A 16 -6.09 10.75 -9.40
CA LEU A 16 -5.47 9.58 -10.04
C LEU A 16 -3.95 9.57 -9.87
N VAL A 17 -3.30 10.74 -10.04
CA VAL A 17 -1.85 10.89 -9.85
C VAL A 17 -1.46 10.61 -8.40
N TYR A 18 -2.17 11.18 -7.42
CA TYR A 18 -1.88 10.94 -6.00
C TYR A 18 -2.14 9.50 -5.58
N ALA A 19 -3.23 8.87 -6.05
CA ALA A 19 -3.51 7.47 -5.80
C ALA A 19 -2.42 6.55 -6.35
N THR A 20 -1.96 6.82 -7.59
CA THR A 20 -0.88 6.07 -8.22
C THR A 20 0.45 6.28 -7.49
N MET A 21 0.73 7.51 -7.05
CA MET A 21 1.94 7.82 -6.28
C MET A 21 1.95 7.09 -4.93
N GLY A 22 0.82 7.06 -4.22
CA GLY A 22 0.67 6.28 -2.99
C GLY A 22 0.90 4.78 -3.21
N LEU A 23 0.37 4.23 -4.30
CA LEU A 23 0.57 2.83 -4.67
C LEU A 23 2.05 2.51 -4.96
N VAL A 24 2.76 3.39 -5.66
CA VAL A 24 4.19 3.24 -5.95
C VAL A 24 5.00 3.26 -4.65
N ILE A 25 4.72 4.20 -3.75
CA ILE A 25 5.40 4.30 -2.45
C ILE A 25 5.14 3.04 -1.62
N PHE A 26 3.91 2.54 -1.60
CA PHE A 26 3.56 1.28 -0.93
C PHE A 26 4.35 0.10 -1.49
N GLY A 27 4.44 -0.03 -2.81
CA GLY A 27 5.21 -1.09 -3.47
C GLY A 27 6.71 -1.01 -3.16
N VAL A 28 7.30 0.19 -3.19
CA VAL A 28 8.71 0.39 -2.84
C VAL A 28 8.97 0.02 -1.38
N ALA A 29 8.09 0.45 -0.46
CA ALA A 29 8.21 0.10 0.95
C ALA A 29 8.11 -1.42 1.18
N PHE A 30 7.23 -2.11 0.46
CA PHE A 30 7.14 -3.58 0.51
C PHE A 30 8.45 -4.25 0.05
N VAL A 31 9.05 -3.77 -1.05
CA VAL A 31 10.36 -4.28 -1.52
C VAL A 31 11.48 -4.01 -0.51
N VAL A 32 11.47 -2.85 0.14
CA VAL A 32 12.43 -2.53 1.21
C VAL A 32 12.27 -3.48 2.38
N VAL A 33 11.03 -3.80 2.79
CA VAL A 33 10.74 -4.73 3.87
C VAL A 33 11.15 -6.16 3.51
N ASP A 34 10.88 -6.61 2.28
CA ASP A 34 11.31 -7.91 1.75
C ASP A 34 12.84 -8.01 1.76
N ARG A 35 13.54 -6.93 1.39
CA ARG A 35 15.01 -6.89 1.44
C ARG A 35 15.58 -6.82 2.87
N LEU A 36 14.89 -6.15 3.79
CA LEU A 36 15.25 -6.07 5.21
C LEU A 36 14.98 -7.38 5.96
N THR A 37 14.06 -8.20 5.45
CA THR A 37 13.72 -9.50 6.02
C THR A 37 14.41 -10.58 5.17
N PRO A 38 15.66 -10.97 5.46
CA PRO A 38 16.43 -11.93 4.66
C PRO A 38 15.91 -13.38 4.76
N TYR A 39 14.65 -13.57 5.16
CA TYR A 39 13.95 -14.84 5.14
C TYR A 39 13.19 -14.96 3.83
N HIS A 40 13.09 -16.18 3.29
CA HIS A 40 12.22 -16.44 2.14
C HIS A 40 10.76 -16.38 2.61
N LEU A 41 10.20 -15.18 2.67
CA LEU A 41 8.81 -14.90 3.06
C LEU A 41 7.81 -15.87 2.42
N TRP A 42 7.97 -16.12 1.13
CA TRP A 42 7.15 -17.09 0.40
C TRP A 42 7.28 -18.52 0.94
N ARG A 43 8.50 -18.98 1.25
CA ARG A 43 8.74 -20.32 1.79
C ARG A 43 8.26 -20.43 3.24
N GLU A 44 8.55 -19.44 4.08
CA GLU A 44 8.13 -19.45 5.49
C GLU A 44 6.60 -19.38 5.65
N ILE A 45 5.94 -18.54 4.84
CA ILE A 45 4.49 -18.32 4.94
C ILE A 45 3.72 -19.49 4.32
N ILE A 46 4.17 -20.03 3.18
CA ILE A 46 3.44 -21.09 2.46
C ILE A 46 3.87 -22.48 2.91
N ASP A 47 5.17 -22.77 2.99
CA ASP A 47 5.67 -24.10 3.31
C ASP A 47 5.75 -24.35 4.83
N GLU A 48 6.29 -23.40 5.60
CA GLU A 48 6.37 -23.54 7.07
C GLU A 48 5.11 -23.07 7.82
N LYS A 49 4.17 -22.41 7.12
CA LYS A 49 2.97 -21.80 7.71
C LYS A 49 3.27 -20.95 8.94
N ASN A 50 4.35 -20.16 8.86
CA ASN A 50 4.75 -19.29 9.94
C ASN A 50 3.80 -18.07 10.03
N SER A 51 2.70 -18.26 10.76
CA SER A 51 1.69 -17.22 11.00
C SER A 51 2.26 -15.99 11.70
N ALA A 52 3.33 -16.13 12.49
CA ALA A 52 3.97 -14.98 13.13
C ALA A 52 4.60 -14.06 12.08
N LEU A 53 5.30 -14.61 11.10
CA LEU A 53 5.87 -13.84 9.99
C LEU A 53 4.77 -13.19 9.15
N ALA A 54 3.69 -13.92 8.85
CA ALA A 54 2.55 -13.39 8.10
C ALA A 54 1.87 -12.21 8.81
N ILE A 55 1.70 -12.29 10.14
CA ILE A 55 1.13 -11.20 10.95
C ILE A 55 2.05 -9.98 10.95
N VAL A 56 3.36 -10.17 11.10
CA VAL A 56 4.33 -9.07 11.08
C VAL A 56 4.32 -8.35 9.72
N VAL A 57 4.34 -9.10 8.62
CA VAL A 57 4.26 -8.55 7.26
C VAL A 57 2.94 -7.80 7.04
N GLY A 58 1.83 -8.39 7.51
CA GLY A 58 0.52 -7.74 7.48
C GLY A 58 0.49 -6.43 8.28
N ALA A 59 1.08 -6.41 9.48
CA ALA A 59 1.17 -5.22 10.32
C ALA A 59 2.02 -4.12 9.68
N VAL A 60 3.13 -4.49 9.04
CA VAL A 60 3.98 -3.55 8.30
C VAL A 60 3.24 -2.97 7.08
N ALA A 61 2.51 -3.81 6.33
CA ALA A 61 1.67 -3.35 5.22
C ALA A 61 0.57 -2.38 5.68
N VAL A 62 -0.07 -2.65 6.82
CA VAL A 62 -1.06 -1.74 7.42
C VAL A 62 -0.41 -0.42 7.85
N GLY A 63 0.76 -0.48 8.49
CA GLY A 63 1.51 0.72 8.90
C GLY A 63 1.89 1.62 7.72
N ILE A 64 2.39 1.04 6.63
CA ILE A 64 2.71 1.78 5.40
C ILE A 64 1.44 2.39 4.80
N SER A 65 0.34 1.65 4.78
CA SER A 65 -0.95 2.16 4.29
C SER A 65 -1.42 3.39 5.08
N ILE A 66 -1.24 3.41 6.40
CA ILE A 66 -1.59 4.55 7.26
C ILE A 66 -0.69 5.76 6.99
N ILE A 67 0.62 5.54 6.79
CA ILE A 67 1.57 6.62 6.47
C ILE A 67 1.20 7.25 5.12
N VAL A 68 0.90 6.43 4.11
CA VAL A 68 0.46 6.90 2.79
C VAL A 68 -0.88 7.65 2.89
N ALA A 69 -1.85 7.11 3.62
CA ALA A 69 -3.13 7.78 3.85
C ALA A 69 -2.99 9.11 4.60
N SER A 70 -2.01 9.23 5.51
CA SER A 70 -1.73 10.48 6.23
C SER A 70 -0.98 11.50 5.37
N ALA A 71 -0.21 11.05 4.39
CA ALA A 71 0.54 11.90 3.48
C ALA A 71 -0.36 12.54 2.39
N ILE A 72 -1.49 11.90 2.06
CA ILE A 72 -2.47 12.40 1.10
C ILE A 72 -3.52 13.22 1.88
N ARG A 73 -3.60 14.53 1.63
CA ARG A 73 -4.56 15.47 2.25
C ARG A 73 -5.65 15.86 1.27
#